data_AF-T1GS09-F1
#
_entry.id   AF-T1GS09-F1
#
_cell.length_a   1.000
_cell.length_b   1.000
_cell.length_c   1.000
_cell.angle_alpha   90.00
_cell.angle_beta   90.00
_cell.angle_gamma   90.00
#
_symmetry.space_group_name_H-M   'P 1'
#
loop_
_entity.id
_entity.type
_entity.pdbx_description
1 polymer ?
#
loop_
_entity_poly.entity_id
_entity_poly.type
_entity_poly.pdbx_seq_one_letter_code
_entity_poly.pdbx_strand_id
1 'polypeptide(L)'
;MCGGFYCTRNALISLNTLYIMIGIILIASGIYATTGSIVTSLPIVGGIVGCGVTLIIIAVLGLMGAVKHHQVMLFFYMTLLFLLFLIQFAVATACLSVNSEEQQKLAEHGWRTVTPEIRQKVQNEFLCCGFNGTFAPPDSELPP
;
A
#
# COMPACT_ATOMS: atom_id res chain seq x y z
N MET A 1 26.13 23.71 0.21
CA MET A 1 25.05 24.56 0.75
C MET A 1 24.33 25.21 -0.42
N CYS A 2 23.23 24.62 -0.89
CA CYS A 2 22.42 25.21 -1.97
C CYS A 2 21.19 25.88 -1.33
N GLY A 3 21.43 27.03 -0.68
CA GLY A 3 20.48 27.73 0.21
C GLY A 3 19.72 28.88 -0.44
N GLY A 4 19.22 28.69 -1.66
CA GLY A 4 18.37 29.69 -2.34
C GLY A 4 16.91 29.28 -2.35
N PHE A 5 15.99 30.21 -2.05
CA PHE A 5 14.52 30.02 -2.15
C PHE A 5 14.08 29.35 -3.46
N TYR A 6 14.80 29.61 -4.56
CA TYR A 6 14.57 29.01 -5.87
C TYR A 6 14.84 27.50 -5.93
N CYS A 7 15.89 27.02 -5.25
CA CYS A 7 16.24 25.60 -5.20
C CYS A 7 15.16 24.81 -4.44
N THR A 8 14.78 25.30 -3.25
CA THR A 8 13.71 24.70 -2.45
C THR A 8 12.38 24.72 -3.19
N ARG A 9 12.03 25.82 -3.87
CA ARG A 9 10.79 25.93 -4.66
C ARG A 9 10.77 24.93 -5.81
N ASN A 10 11.86 24.83 -6.58
CA ASN A 10 11.94 23.91 -7.71
C ASN A 10 11.96 22.44 -7.26
N ALA A 11 12.63 22.14 -6.15
CA ALA A 11 12.59 20.82 -5.53
C ALA A 11 11.17 20.44 -5.07
N LEU A 12 10.44 21.38 -4.47
CA LEU A 12 9.06 21.15 -4.03
C LEU A 12 8.13 20.91 -5.23
N ILE A 13 8.27 21.67 -6.31
CA ILE A 13 7.52 21.47 -7.55
C ILE A 13 7.83 20.10 -8.17
N SER A 14 9.11 19.73 -8.27
CA SER A 14 9.56 18.44 -8.78
C SER A 14 9.00 17.27 -7.96
N LEU A 15 9.09 17.36 -6.63
CA LEU A 15 8.60 16.34 -5.71
C LEU A 15 7.07 16.16 -5.81
N ASN A 16 6.29 17.24 -5.86
CA ASN A 16 4.84 17.13 -6.03
C ASN A 16 4.46 16.61 -7.43
N THR A 17 5.23 16.96 -8.47
CA THR A 17 5.02 16.40 -9.82
C THR A 17 5.26 14.88 -9.83
N LEU A 18 6.32 14.42 -9.16
CA LEU A 18 6.59 12.99 -8.98
C LEU A 18 5.47 12.29 -8.21
N TYR A 19 4.91 12.92 -7.18
CA TYR A 19 3.77 12.35 -6.43
C TYR A 19 2.51 12.21 -7.28
N ILE A 20 2.24 13.14 -8.20
CA ILE A 20 1.14 12.99 -9.18
C ILE A 20 1.37 11.76 -10.06
N MET A 21 2.59 11.58 -10.57
CA MET A 21 2.95 10.42 -11.41
C MET A 21 2.74 9.10 -10.66
N ILE A 22 3.22 9.01 -9.42
CA ILE A 22 3.04 7.82 -8.57
C ILE A 22 1.56 7.58 -8.28
N GLY A 23 0.80 8.63 -7.97
CA GLY A 23 -0.64 8.52 -7.71
C GLY A 23 -1.42 7.95 -8.91
N ILE A 24 -1.10 8.40 -10.12
CA ILE A 24 -1.70 7.87 -11.37
C ILE A 24 -1.36 6.38 -11.55
N ILE A 25 -0.09 6.00 -11.31
CA ILE A 25 0.35 4.61 -11.41
C ILE A 25 -0.40 3.72 -10.39
N LEU A 26 -0.57 4.20 -9.15
CA LEU A 26 -1.30 3.47 -8.11
C LEU A 26 -2.76 3.25 -8.50
N ILE A 27 -3.45 4.28 -8.99
CA ILE A 27 -4.84 4.16 -9.45
C ILE A 27 -4.92 3.18 -10.63
N ALA A 28 -4.07 3.34 -11.64
CA ALA A 28 -4.04 2.46 -12.81
C ALA A 28 -3.79 1.00 -12.42
N SER A 29 -2.85 0.74 -11.50
CA SER A 29 -2.55 -0.60 -10.99
C SER A 29 -3.73 -1.20 -10.21
N GLY A 30 -4.47 -0.39 -9.44
CA GLY A 30 -5.66 -0.85 -8.70
C GLY A 30 -6.81 -1.22 -9.63
N ILE A 31 -7.05 -0.42 -10.69
CA ILE A 31 -8.04 -0.75 -11.72
C ILE A 31 -7.65 -2.04 -12.44
N TYR A 32 -6.38 -2.16 -12.86
CA TYR A 32 -5.88 -3.35 -13.54
C TYR A 32 -5.99 -4.61 -12.66
N ALA A 33 -5.68 -4.50 -11.36
CA ALA A 33 -5.83 -5.58 -10.40
C ALA A 33 -7.30 -6.03 -10.24
N THR A 34 -8.26 -5.11 -10.40
CA THR A 34 -9.70 -5.42 -10.35
C THR A 34 -10.15 -6.21 -11.57
N THR A 35 -9.71 -5.83 -12.78
CA THR A 35 -10.12 -6.48 -14.03
C THR A 35 -9.37 -7.78 -14.31
N GLY A 36 -8.16 -7.95 -13.77
CA GLY A 36 -7.30 -9.10 -14.03
C GLY A 36 -7.63 -10.38 -13.24
N SER A 37 -8.60 -10.36 -12.32
CA SER A 37 -8.97 -11.52 -11.46
C SER A 37 -7.80 -12.17 -10.71
N ILE A 38 -6.71 -11.43 -10.45
CA ILE A 38 -5.48 -12.02 -9.90
C ILE A 38 -5.47 -12.07 -8.37
N VAL A 39 -5.93 -11.07 -7.60
CA VAL A 39 -6.23 -11.22 -6.15
C VAL A 39 -7.20 -10.11 -5.77
N THR A 40 -8.51 -10.36 -5.81
CA THR A 40 -9.53 -9.34 -5.54
C THR A 40 -10.01 -9.39 -4.10
N SER A 41 -9.13 -9.15 -3.12
CA SER A 41 -9.62 -8.69 -1.83
C SER A 41 -9.97 -7.21 -2.00
N LEU A 42 -11.28 -6.90 -2.01
CA LEU A 42 -11.80 -5.53 -2.10
C LEU A 42 -11.07 -4.53 -1.18
N PRO A 43 -10.67 -4.91 0.06
CA PRO A 43 -9.93 -3.99 0.94
C PRO A 43 -8.55 -3.61 0.42
N ILE A 44 -7.80 -4.54 -0.20
CA ILE A 44 -6.43 -4.27 -0.68
C ILE A 44 -6.48 -3.36 -1.89
N VAL A 45 -7.36 -3.69 -2.84
CA VAL A 45 -7.55 -2.87 -4.05
C VAL A 45 -8.06 -1.48 -3.68
N GLY A 46 -9.04 -1.38 -2.77
CA GLY A 46 -9.54 -0.12 -2.26
C GLY A 46 -8.46 0.72 -1.57
N GLY A 47 -7.56 0.07 -0.82
CA GLY A 47 -6.40 0.71 -0.20
C GLY A 47 -5.45 1.32 -1.23
N ILE A 48 -5.06 0.56 -2.26
CA ILE A 48 -4.13 1.03 -3.31
C ILE A 48 -4.72 2.23 -4.06
N VAL A 49 -5.99 2.14 -4.48
CA VAL A 49 -6.68 3.22 -5.20
C VAL A 49 -6.86 4.44 -4.30
N GLY A 50 -7.27 4.25 -3.05
CA GLY A 50 -7.44 5.33 -2.07
C GLY A 50 -6.14 6.05 -1.75
N CYS A 51 -5.03 5.32 -1.62
CA CYS A 51 -3.69 5.89 -1.48
C CYS A 51 -3.32 6.75 -2.70
N GLY A 52 -3.58 6.26 -3.92
CA GLY A 52 -3.32 6.99 -5.15
C GLY A 52 -4.09 8.31 -5.23
N VAL A 53 -5.39 8.30 -4.92
CA VAL A 53 -6.22 9.52 -4.91
C VAL A 53 -5.74 10.52 -3.85
N THR A 54 -5.44 10.04 -2.64
CA THR A 54 -4.95 10.88 -1.54
C THR A 54 -3.61 11.54 -1.90
N LEU A 55 -2.70 10.80 -2.54
CA LEU A 55 -1.43 11.34 -3.01
C LEU A 55 -1.60 12.45 -4.05
N ILE A 56 -2.53 12.28 -5.00
CA ILE A 56 -2.81 13.32 -6.01
C ILE A 56 -3.36 14.59 -5.34
N ILE A 57 -4.29 14.46 -4.38
CA ILE A 57 -4.84 15.61 -3.65
C ILE A 57 -3.73 16.38 -2.93
N ILE A 58 -2.88 15.68 -2.17
CA ILE A 58 -1.76 16.29 -1.45
C ILE A 58 -0.78 16.94 -2.41
N ALA A 59 -0.48 16.29 -3.53
CA ALA A 59 0.44 16.80 -4.53
C ALA A 59 -0.07 18.08 -5.21
N VAL A 60 -1.36 18.15 -5.52
CA VAL A 60 -2.00 19.35 -6.09
C VAL A 60 -2.00 20.49 -5.07
N LEU A 61 -2.31 20.22 -3.80
CA LEU A 61 -2.21 21.22 -2.72
C LEU A 61 -0.78 21.73 -2.54
N GLY A 62 0.21 20.84 -2.56
CA GLY A 62 1.63 21.19 -2.48
C GLY A 62 2.11 22.03 -3.66
N LEU A 63 1.68 21.69 -4.88
CA LEU A 63 1.99 22.45 -6.09
C LEU A 63 1.36 23.85 -6.06
N MET A 64 0.08 23.95 -5.68
CA MET A 64 -0.59 25.24 -5.53
C MET A 64 0.06 26.08 -4.43
N GLY A 65 0.47 25.49 -3.30
CA GLY A 65 1.22 26.15 -2.24
C GLY A 65 2.59 26.67 -2.70
N ALA A 66 3.28 25.92 -3.55
CA ALA A 66 4.57 26.30 -4.14
C ALA A 66 4.47 27.44 -5.17
N VAL A 67 3.36 27.50 -5.92
CA VAL A 67 3.17 28.47 -7.01
C VAL A 67 2.52 29.76 -6.52
N LYS A 68 1.47 29.69 -5.68
CA LYS A 68 0.66 30.86 -5.30
C LYS A 68 1.15 31.64 -4.07
N HIS A 69 2.28 31.29 -3.45
CA HIS A 69 2.79 31.93 -2.22
C HIS A 69 1.72 32.10 -1.11
N HIS A 70 0.69 31.27 -1.10
CA HIS A 70 -0.41 31.36 -0.15
C HIS A 70 -0.03 30.60 1.13
N GLN A 71 0.46 31.32 2.16
CA GLN A 71 0.96 30.72 3.41
C GLN A 71 -0.04 29.77 4.07
N VAL A 72 -1.35 30.05 4.00
CA VAL A 72 -2.39 29.19 4.58
C VAL A 72 -2.49 27.83 3.87
N MET A 73 -2.25 27.76 2.55
CA MET A 73 -2.26 26.49 1.81
C MET A 73 -1.04 25.62 2.16
N LEU A 74 0.10 26.26 2.41
CA LEU A 74 1.31 25.57 2.85
C LEU A 74 1.13 25.01 4.27
N PHE A 75 0.37 25.69 5.13
CA PHE A 75 0.03 25.19 6.47
C PHE A 75 -0.79 23.89 6.39
N PHE A 76 -1.87 23.87 5.59
CA PHE A 76 -2.64 22.64 5.36
C PHE A 76 -1.79 21.50 4.78
N TYR A 77 -0.90 21.81 3.84
CA TYR A 77 0.04 20.82 3.28
C TYR A 77 0.94 20.21 4.37
N MET A 78 1.54 21.03 5.24
CA MET A 78 2.36 20.54 6.35
C MET A 78 1.56 19.71 7.36
N THR A 79 0.34 20.13 7.68
CA THR A 79 -0.55 19.35 8.56
C THR A 79 -0.88 17.99 7.95
N LEU A 80 -1.23 17.92 6.66
CA LEU A 80 -1.52 16.66 5.98
C LEU A 80 -0.31 15.74 5.93
N LEU A 81 0.88 16.26 5.63
CA LEU A 81 2.12 15.48 5.67
C LEU A 81 2.43 14.96 7.07
N PHE A 82 2.19 15.75 8.11
CA PHE A 82 2.38 15.33 9.49
C PHE A 82 1.40 14.20 9.87
N LEU A 83 0.13 14.30 9.47
CA LEU A 83 -0.84 13.22 9.66
C LEU A 83 -0.43 11.94 8.92
N LEU A 84 0.03 12.05 7.67
CA LEU A 84 0.58 10.91 6.93
C LEU A 84 1.78 10.30 7.63
N PHE A 85 2.67 11.12 8.19
CA PHE A 85 3.81 10.64 8.96
C PHE A 85 3.36 9.85 10.19
N LEU A 86 2.34 10.32 10.94
CA LEU A 86 1.79 9.59 12.08
C LEU A 86 1.19 8.25 11.65
N ILE A 87 0.46 8.21 10.53
CA ILE A 87 -0.10 6.96 9.99
C ILE A 87 1.02 6.00 9.59
N GLN A 88 2.02 6.47 8.85
CA GLN A 88 3.17 5.65 8.42
C GLN A 88 3.95 5.12 9.63
N PHE A 89 4.18 5.96 10.63
CA PHE A 89 4.84 5.57 11.87
C PHE A 89 4.02 4.52 12.63
N ALA A 90 2.70 4.70 12.72
CA ALA A 90 1.81 3.72 13.35
C ALA A 90 1.81 2.38 12.60
N VAL A 91 1.77 2.40 11.26
CA VAL A 91 1.84 1.17 10.44
C VAL A 91 3.20 0.49 10.61
N ALA A 92 4.30 1.24 10.55
CA ALA A 92 5.64 0.69 10.72
C ALA A 92 5.83 0.05 12.09
N THR A 93 5.37 0.72 13.16
CA THR A 93 5.44 0.18 14.52
C THR A 93 4.51 -1.01 14.73
N ALA A 94 3.32 -1.02 14.13
CA ALA A 94 2.43 -2.18 14.14
C ALA A 94 3.06 -3.39 13.43
N CYS A 95 3.68 -3.19 12.27
CA CYS A 95 4.39 -4.26 11.55
C CYS A 95 5.59 -4.80 12.34
N LEU A 96 6.33 -3.94 13.05
CA LEU A 96 7.45 -4.35 13.90
C LEU A 96 7.01 -5.05 15.19
N SER A 97 5.83 -4.71 15.71
CA SER A 97 5.29 -5.30 16.93
C SER A 97 4.66 -6.67 16.72
N VAL A 98 4.41 -7.10 15.48
CA VAL A 98 3.84 -8.41 15.18
C VAL A 98 4.89 -9.50 15.39
N ASN A 99 4.54 -10.50 16.20
CA ASN A 99 5.35 -11.71 16.40
C ASN A 99 4.79 -12.88 15.56
N SER A 100 5.50 -14.02 15.54
CA SER A 100 5.13 -15.19 14.74
C SER A 100 3.76 -15.79 15.10
N GLU A 101 3.39 -15.80 16.38
CA GLU A 101 2.09 -16.34 16.82
C GLU A 101 0.93 -15.45 16.38
N GLU A 102 1.07 -14.14 16.52
CA GLU A 102 0.08 -13.17 16.06
C GLU A 102 -0.03 -13.20 14.55
N GLN A 103 1.09 -13.29 13.83
CA GLN A 103 1.10 -13.47 12.38
C GLN A 103 0.34 -14.73 11.96
N GLN A 104 0.53 -15.85 12.66
CA GLN A 104 -0.17 -17.10 12.38
C GLN A 104 -1.68 -16.98 12.66
N LYS A 105 -2.09 -16.37 13.77
CA LYS A 105 -3.52 -16.13 14.07
C LYS A 105 -4.20 -15.26 13.02
N LEU A 106 -3.52 -14.18 12.60
CA LEU A 106 -3.98 -13.29 11.53
C LEU A 106 -4.12 -14.04 10.21
N ALA A 107 -3.14 -14.86 9.85
CA ALA A 107 -3.16 -15.67 8.65
C ALA A 107 -4.27 -16.75 8.70
N GLU A 108 -4.49 -17.38 9.85
CA GLU A 108 -5.54 -18.39 10.02
C GLU A 108 -6.93 -17.75 9.93
N HIS A 109 -7.11 -16.59 10.56
CA HIS A 109 -8.35 -15.82 10.46
C HIS A 109 -8.60 -15.38 9.01
N GLY A 110 -7.55 -14.90 8.32
CA GLY A 110 -7.59 -14.59 6.90
C GLY A 110 -8.01 -15.81 6.08
N TRP A 111 -7.38 -16.96 6.31
CA TRP A 111 -7.68 -18.23 5.65
C TRP A 111 -9.12 -18.69 5.85
N ARG A 112 -9.70 -18.51 7.05
CA ARG A 112 -11.10 -18.91 7.33
C ARG A 112 -12.12 -17.98 6.68
N THR A 113 -11.77 -16.71 6.47
CA THR A 113 -12.69 -15.68 5.96
C THR A 113 -12.66 -15.53 4.44
N VAL A 114 -11.53 -15.86 3.82
CA VAL A 114 -11.32 -15.76 2.38
C VAL A 114 -12.12 -16.80 1.57
N THR A 115 -12.56 -16.42 0.37
CA THR A 115 -13.38 -17.24 -0.53
C THR A 115 -12.61 -18.45 -1.07
N PRO A 116 -13.30 -19.55 -1.45
CA PRO A 116 -12.64 -20.76 -1.95
C PRO A 116 -11.79 -20.52 -3.20
N GLU A 117 -12.14 -19.55 -4.05
CA GLU A 117 -11.38 -19.20 -5.26
C GLU A 117 -10.00 -18.64 -4.90
N ILE A 118 -9.94 -17.74 -3.91
CA ILE A 118 -8.66 -17.20 -3.45
C ILE A 118 -7.87 -18.28 -2.70
N ARG A 119 -8.52 -19.17 -1.93
CA ARG A 119 -7.82 -20.32 -1.31
C ARG A 119 -7.17 -21.20 -2.36
N GLN A 120 -7.90 -21.57 -3.41
CA GLN A 120 -7.37 -22.38 -4.51
C GLN A 120 -6.22 -21.66 -5.22
N LYS A 121 -6.35 -20.35 -5.42
CA LYS A 121 -5.26 -19.57 -6.00
C LYS A 121 -4.01 -19.56 -5.15
N VAL A 122 -4.14 -19.32 -3.84
CA VAL A 122 -3.03 -19.38 -2.88
C VAL A 122 -2.39 -20.77 -2.91
N GLN A 123 -3.20 -21.82 -2.92
CA GLN A 123 -2.72 -23.21 -3.00
C GLN A 123 -1.93 -23.51 -4.27
N ASN A 124 -2.40 -23.01 -5.43
CA ASN A 124 -1.71 -23.19 -6.70
C ASN A 124 -0.41 -22.36 -6.79
N GLU A 125 -0.41 -21.14 -6.27
CA GLU A 125 0.75 -20.23 -6.29
C GLU A 125 1.86 -20.73 -5.35
N PHE A 126 1.49 -21.20 -4.16
CA PHE A 126 2.42 -21.67 -3.13
C PHE A 126 2.61 -23.19 -3.10
N LEU A 127 2.00 -23.93 -4.03
CA LEU A 127 2.05 -25.40 -4.11
C LEU A 127 1.76 -26.07 -2.76
N CYS A 128 0.64 -25.72 -2.13
CA CYS A 128 0.24 -26.24 -0.83
C CYS A 128 -1.23 -26.69 -0.82
N CYS A 129 -1.66 -27.40 0.24
CA CYS A 129 -3.04 -27.86 0.39
C CYS A 129 -3.54 -27.63 1.81
N GLY A 130 -4.47 -26.68 1.97
CA GLY A 130 -4.93 -26.21 3.28
C GLY A 130 -3.99 -25.20 3.94
N PHE A 131 -4.35 -24.75 5.14
CA PHE A 131 -3.59 -23.72 5.88
C PHE A 131 -2.27 -24.25 6.46
N ASN A 132 -2.29 -25.46 7.02
CA ASN A 132 -1.13 -26.15 7.61
C ASN A 132 -0.68 -27.38 6.80
N GLY A 133 -1.24 -27.62 5.62
CA GLY A 133 -0.89 -28.79 4.81
C GLY A 133 0.07 -28.43 3.68
N THR A 134 1.18 -29.15 3.61
CA THR A 134 2.11 -29.12 2.48
C THR A 134 1.67 -30.11 1.41
N PHE A 135 2.06 -29.86 0.15
CA PHE A 135 1.91 -30.89 -0.89
C PHE A 135 2.86 -32.03 -0.58
N ALA A 136 2.31 -33.22 -0.33
CA ALA A 136 3.07 -34.45 -0.45
C ALA A 136 3.33 -34.68 -1.96
N PRO A 137 4.58 -34.72 -2.44
CA PRO A 137 4.82 -35.21 -3.79
C PRO A 137 4.23 -36.62 -3.92
N PRO A 138 3.80 -37.06 -5.12
CA PRO A 138 3.14 -38.35 -5.34
C PRO A 138 3.97 -39.57 -4.87
N ASP A 139 5.26 -39.36 -4.56
CA ASP A 139 6.21 -40.40 -4.15
C ASP A 139 6.60 -40.36 -2.67
N SER A 140 6.02 -39.47 -1.84
CA SER A 140 6.29 -39.50 -0.39
C SER A 140 5.41 -40.55 0.28
N GLU A 141 5.99 -41.71 0.58
CA GLU A 141 5.45 -42.68 1.53
C GLU A 141 5.03 -41.95 2.81
N LEU A 142 3.76 -42.11 3.18
CA LEU A 142 3.23 -41.66 4.46
C LEU A 142 3.98 -42.42 5.58
N PRO A 143 4.67 -41.75 6.52
CA PRO A 143 5.10 -42.43 7.73
C PRO A 143 3.85 -42.81 8.57
N PRO A 144 3.94 -43.91 9.36
CA PRO A 144 2.82 -44.48 10.11
C PRO A 144 2.23 -43.55 11.18
#